data_AF-A0A8S9BTT5-F1
#
_entry.id   AF-A0A8S9BTT5-F1
#
_cell.length_a   1.000
_cell.length_b   1.000
_cell.length_c   1.000
_cell.angle_alpha   90.00
_cell.angle_beta   90.00
_cell.angle_gamma   90.00
#
_symmetry.space_group_name_H-M   'P 1'
#
loop_
_entity.id
_entity.type
_entity.pdbx_description
1 polymer ?
#
loop_
_entity_poly.entity_id
_entity_poly.type
_entity_poly.pdbx_seq_one_letter_code
_entity_poly.pdbx_strand_id
1 'polypeptide(L)'
;MLKRKFNEESASEKRVRVADELNDEATLNHRDASATIPLSDTSADEYDDNVGNEDRELEVEEEEYIIPYAMRTSITIGNCAEWTQLIHVLAMHKGKEIGRADGRYIDRDQIREYFYDAMDEPSQDTLNLATELFDTRGRLKSEFRAGEGSGIWGSEMNTGSMLLLQTIQVEKEWRGKGVGRDIMEAFMKKGQSWKEDVQFVFVKPDVLHTKEVRYDQESMTQQQARATTAKDRKKAISFCRALGLRRVADSGWFATTFDPLHAVHQLTAEDDYEPREDTLFDIDNKQKALDTLVSEPGNYATIEESFRQEDTDDEDNSLEDYPPNGDLNEY
;
A
#
# COMPACT_ATOMS: atom_id res chain seq x y z
N MET A 1 -4.86 31.13 38.99
CA MET A 1 -5.15 29.95 38.15
C MET A 1 -4.30 28.78 38.66
N LEU A 2 -4.95 27.65 38.90
CA LEU A 2 -4.45 26.49 39.64
C LEU A 2 -3.23 25.83 38.98
N LYS A 3 -2.18 25.58 39.78
CA LYS A 3 -1.11 24.62 39.47
C LYS A 3 -1.57 23.22 39.87
N ARG A 4 -1.78 22.32 38.91
CA ARG A 4 -1.94 20.88 39.17
C ARG A 4 -0.57 20.20 39.02
N LYS A 5 -0.05 19.72 40.16
CA LYS A 5 0.98 18.68 40.23
C LYS A 5 0.32 17.34 39.91
N PHE A 6 0.93 16.51 39.07
CA PHE A 6 0.65 15.08 39.02
C PHE A 6 1.91 14.33 39.38
N ASN A 7 1.75 13.44 40.37
CA ASN A 7 2.76 12.57 40.95
C ASN A 7 3.14 11.46 39.97
N GLU A 8 4.44 11.15 39.95
CA GLU A 8 4.98 9.83 39.64
C GLU A 8 4.57 8.85 40.74
N GLU A 9 4.12 7.65 40.36
CA GLU A 9 4.24 6.48 41.23
C GLU A 9 4.50 5.22 40.40
N SER A 10 5.62 4.60 40.76
CA SER A 10 6.18 3.36 40.23
C SER A 10 5.49 2.14 40.85
N ALA A 11 5.29 1.08 40.07
CA ALA A 11 4.93 -0.24 40.61
C ALA A 11 5.49 -1.40 39.75
N SER A 12 6.70 -1.81 40.12
CA SER A 12 7.19 -3.18 40.32
C SER A 12 6.58 -4.37 39.55
N GLU A 13 7.47 -5.00 38.78
CA GLU A 13 7.72 -6.45 38.63
C GLU A 13 6.79 -7.45 39.35
N LYS A 14 6.28 -8.43 38.60
CA LYS A 14 6.08 -9.81 39.07
C LYS A 14 6.38 -10.82 37.96
N ARG A 15 7.52 -11.50 38.11
CA ARG A 15 7.87 -12.77 37.44
C ARG A 15 7.00 -13.89 37.99
N VAL A 16 6.42 -14.72 37.12
CA VAL A 16 5.97 -16.08 37.47
C VAL A 16 6.54 -17.04 36.43
N ARG A 17 7.33 -17.99 36.93
CA ARG A 17 7.77 -19.20 36.22
C ARG A 17 6.67 -20.25 36.36
N VAL A 18 6.35 -20.97 35.29
CA VAL A 18 5.76 -22.32 35.39
C VAL A 18 6.50 -23.21 34.39
N ALA A 19 6.85 -24.38 34.88
CA ALA A 19 7.71 -25.38 34.28
C ALA A 19 6.95 -26.34 33.35
N ASP A 20 7.77 -27.06 32.60
CA ASP A 20 7.56 -28.32 31.88
C ASP A 20 6.41 -29.20 32.37
N GLU A 21 5.72 -29.84 31.41
CA GLU A 21 5.48 -31.29 31.49
C GLU A 21 5.27 -31.90 30.10
N LEU A 22 5.87 -33.07 29.94
CA LEU A 22 5.97 -33.97 28.79
C LEU A 22 4.66 -34.75 28.58
N ASN A 23 4.36 -35.21 27.36
CA ASN A 23 4.33 -36.66 27.03
C ASN A 23 3.72 -36.99 25.66
N ASP A 24 4.33 -38.04 25.07
CA ASP A 24 3.78 -39.21 24.36
C ASP A 24 2.87 -39.01 23.14
N GLU A 25 3.31 -39.39 21.94
CA GLU A 25 3.44 -40.75 21.35
C GLU A 25 2.13 -41.35 20.80
N ALA A 26 2.20 -41.66 19.50
CA ALA A 26 1.64 -42.80 18.78
C ALA A 26 0.12 -43.09 18.86
N THR A 27 -0.56 -43.14 17.71
CA THR A 27 -0.85 -44.43 17.05
C THR A 27 -1.62 -44.26 15.72
N LEU A 28 -1.22 -45.10 14.77
CA LEU A 28 -1.92 -45.45 13.54
C LEU A 28 -3.35 -45.93 13.78
N ASN A 29 -4.26 -45.70 12.83
CA ASN A 29 -5.15 -46.77 12.36
C ASN A 29 -5.77 -46.49 10.98
N HIS A 30 -5.57 -47.48 10.10
CA HIS A 30 -6.34 -47.80 8.91
C HIS A 30 -7.85 -47.86 9.18
N ARG A 31 -8.66 -47.49 8.17
CA ARG A 31 -9.73 -48.37 7.65
C ARG A 31 -10.34 -47.86 6.35
N ASP A 32 -10.27 -48.74 5.35
CA ASP A 32 -11.15 -48.83 4.20
C ASP A 32 -12.62 -48.98 4.63
N ALA A 33 -13.54 -48.37 3.88
CA ALA A 33 -14.82 -49.00 3.57
C ALA A 33 -15.48 -48.31 2.36
N SER A 34 -15.47 -49.05 1.26
CA SER A 34 -16.32 -48.91 0.08
C SER A 34 -17.80 -49.09 0.47
N ALA A 35 -18.68 -48.23 -0.06
CA ALA A 35 -20.11 -48.56 -0.16
C ALA A 35 -20.76 -47.82 -1.34
N THR A 36 -21.17 -48.65 -2.30
CA THR A 36 -21.99 -48.41 -3.48
C THR A 36 -23.34 -47.79 -3.14
N ILE A 37 -23.76 -46.75 -3.87
CA ILE A 37 -25.13 -46.19 -3.81
C ILE A 37 -25.90 -46.64 -5.07
N PRO A 38 -27.07 -47.30 -4.93
CA PRO A 38 -27.94 -47.61 -6.07
C PRO A 38 -28.84 -46.42 -6.42
N LEU A 39 -28.94 -46.16 -7.72
CA LEU A 39 -29.95 -45.33 -8.36
C LEU A 39 -31.34 -45.94 -8.16
N SER A 40 -32.30 -45.15 -7.68
CA SER A 40 -33.73 -45.44 -7.82
C SER A 40 -34.48 -44.18 -8.22
N ASP A 41 -34.87 -44.20 -9.49
CA ASP A 41 -35.85 -43.39 -10.20
C ASP A 41 -37.25 -43.58 -9.57
N THR A 42 -37.94 -42.51 -9.16
CA THR A 42 -39.39 -42.56 -8.90
C THR A 42 -40.04 -41.18 -8.99
N SER A 43 -40.97 -41.11 -9.97
CA SER A 43 -42.27 -40.44 -9.98
C SER A 43 -42.37 -38.93 -9.70
N ALA A 44 -42.74 -38.25 -10.78
CA ALA A 44 -43.51 -37.01 -10.78
C ALA A 44 -44.80 -37.15 -9.97
N ASP A 45 -45.07 -36.16 -9.12
CA ASP A 45 -46.42 -35.82 -8.69
C ASP A 45 -46.54 -34.29 -8.59
N GLU A 46 -47.56 -33.79 -9.28
CA GLU A 46 -48.05 -32.42 -9.32
C GLU A 46 -48.78 -32.07 -8.02
N TYR A 47 -48.37 -31.01 -7.33
CA TYR A 47 -49.18 -30.26 -6.36
C TYR A 47 -48.77 -28.78 -6.48
N ASP A 48 -49.63 -27.94 -7.05
CA ASP A 48 -50.79 -27.27 -6.44
C ASP A 48 -50.38 -25.95 -5.77
N ASP A 49 -51.11 -24.94 -6.22
CA ASP A 49 -50.92 -23.53 -6.07
C ASP A 49 -51.00 -23.05 -4.62
N ASN A 50 -50.55 -21.81 -4.44
CA ASN A 50 -50.95 -20.88 -3.38
C ASN A 50 -50.00 -20.75 -2.18
N VAL A 51 -48.95 -19.94 -2.36
CA VAL A 51 -48.35 -19.21 -1.24
C VAL A 51 -48.24 -17.74 -1.63
N GLY A 52 -49.09 -16.93 -1.01
CA GLY A 52 -49.03 -15.48 -1.09
C GLY A 52 -47.66 -14.98 -0.66
N ASN A 53 -47.01 -14.27 -1.56
CA ASN A 53 -45.74 -13.60 -1.32
C ASN A 53 -46.03 -12.35 -0.48
N GLU A 54 -46.22 -12.54 0.82
CA GLU A 54 -46.08 -11.44 1.78
C GLU A 54 -44.59 -11.09 1.84
N ASP A 55 -44.24 -9.95 1.27
CA ASP A 55 -42.93 -9.31 1.40
C ASP A 55 -42.64 -9.09 2.89
N ARG A 56 -42.07 -10.10 3.54
CA ARG A 56 -41.50 -9.97 4.88
C ARG A 56 -40.17 -9.24 4.74
N GLU A 57 -40.21 -7.94 4.98
CA GLU A 57 -39.02 -7.17 5.37
C GLU A 57 -38.39 -7.86 6.58
N LEU A 58 -37.30 -8.57 6.35
CA LEU A 58 -36.45 -9.08 7.42
C LEU A 58 -35.70 -7.86 7.98
N GLU A 59 -36.17 -7.36 9.13
CA GLU A 59 -35.35 -6.50 9.99
C GLU A 59 -34.10 -7.28 10.38
N VAL A 60 -33.00 -7.02 9.69
CA VAL A 60 -31.67 -7.50 10.07
C VAL A 60 -31.23 -6.63 11.25
N GLU A 61 -31.38 -7.14 12.47
CA GLU A 61 -30.69 -6.57 13.63
C GLU A 61 -29.18 -6.72 13.41
N GLU A 62 -28.52 -5.64 12.99
CA GLU A 62 -27.07 -5.54 12.92
C GLU A 62 -26.51 -5.52 14.33
N GLU A 63 -26.29 -6.71 14.93
CA GLU A 63 -25.49 -6.84 16.15
C GLU A 63 -24.03 -6.49 15.82
N GLU A 64 -23.62 -5.29 16.24
CA GLU A 64 -22.23 -4.82 16.15
C GLU A 64 -21.32 -5.67 17.04
N TYR A 65 -20.84 -6.79 16.51
CA TYR A 65 -19.87 -7.65 17.19
C TYR A 65 -18.53 -6.91 17.27
N ILE A 66 -18.23 -6.29 18.41
CA ILE A 66 -16.87 -5.88 18.78
C ILE A 66 -16.07 -7.17 19.01
N ILE A 67 -15.55 -7.76 17.94
CA ILE A 67 -14.80 -9.02 18.06
C ILE A 67 -13.44 -8.71 18.72
N PRO A 68 -13.14 -9.23 19.92
CA PRO A 68 -11.86 -8.95 20.54
C PRO A 68 -10.77 -9.73 19.82
N TYR A 69 -9.90 -9.02 19.12
CA TYR A 69 -8.60 -9.51 18.66
C TYR A 69 -7.49 -8.66 19.28
N ALA A 70 -6.27 -9.22 19.32
CA ALA A 70 -5.09 -8.55 19.83
C ALA A 70 -4.19 -8.10 18.69
N MET A 71 -3.65 -6.88 18.77
CA MET A 71 -2.58 -6.40 17.90
C MET A 71 -1.22 -6.68 18.51
N ARG A 72 -0.28 -7.16 17.71
CA ARG A 72 1.14 -7.26 18.05
C ARG A 72 1.94 -6.49 17.03
N THR A 73 2.65 -5.46 17.48
CA THR A 73 3.55 -4.68 16.63
C THR A 73 5.00 -4.98 17.01
N SER A 74 5.87 -5.18 16.02
CA SER A 74 7.30 -5.36 16.25
C SER A 74 8.10 -4.60 15.20
N ILE A 75 9.34 -4.25 15.54
CA ILE A 75 10.30 -3.66 14.62
C ILE A 75 11.47 -4.63 14.55
N THR A 76 11.76 -5.08 13.35
CA THR A 76 12.93 -5.91 13.07
C THR A 76 14.04 -4.98 12.59
N ILE A 77 15.06 -4.85 13.44
CA ILE A 77 16.34 -4.27 13.03
C ILE A 77 17.04 -5.40 12.26
N GLY A 78 16.87 -5.40 10.94
CA GLY A 78 17.53 -6.36 10.07
C GLY A 78 19.02 -6.05 9.96
N ASN A 79 19.76 -6.90 9.23
CA ASN A 79 21.11 -6.58 8.77
C ASN A 79 21.13 -5.45 7.73
N CYS A 80 19.96 -5.00 7.26
CA CYS A 80 19.84 -3.83 6.40
C CYS A 80 20.37 -2.60 7.15
N ALA A 81 20.96 -1.70 6.37
CA ALA A 81 21.65 -0.51 6.86
C ALA A 81 20.80 0.37 7.79
N GLU A 82 21.49 1.17 8.61
CA GLU A 82 20.92 1.96 9.72
C GLU A 82 19.78 2.92 9.32
N TRP A 83 19.69 3.24 8.02
CA TRP A 83 18.68 4.10 7.45
C TRP A 83 17.32 3.42 7.21
N THR A 84 17.19 2.09 7.33
CA THR A 84 15.88 1.41 7.16
C THR A 84 15.61 0.33 8.21
N GLN A 85 14.35 0.24 8.65
CA GLN A 85 13.89 -0.80 9.56
C GLN A 85 12.56 -1.37 9.12
N LEU A 86 12.40 -2.68 9.28
CA LEU A 86 11.16 -3.39 8.95
C LEU A 86 10.20 -3.32 10.13
N ILE A 87 8.96 -2.94 9.87
CA ILE A 87 7.87 -2.85 10.84
C ILE A 87 6.85 -3.93 10.49
N HIS A 88 6.54 -4.77 11.48
CA HIS A 88 5.54 -5.82 11.37
C HIS A 88 4.37 -5.53 12.30
N VAL A 89 3.16 -5.70 11.79
CA VAL A 89 1.94 -5.68 12.59
C VAL A 89 1.21 -6.99 12.35
N LEU A 90 0.86 -7.68 13.43
CA LEU A 90 0.09 -8.92 13.41
C LEU A 90 -1.21 -8.75 14.18
N ALA A 91 -2.31 -9.10 13.54
CA ALA A 91 -3.62 -9.23 14.15
C ALA A 91 -3.85 -10.68 14.56
N MET A 92 -4.14 -10.91 15.84
CA MET A 92 -4.28 -12.25 16.41
C MET A 92 -5.66 -12.44 17.03
N HIS A 93 -6.36 -13.52 16.71
CA HIS A 93 -7.57 -13.94 17.41
C HIS A 93 -7.44 -15.38 17.87
N LYS A 94 -7.65 -15.63 19.17
CA LYS A 94 -7.52 -16.96 19.79
C LYS A 94 -6.19 -17.66 19.45
N GLY A 95 -5.10 -16.90 19.40
CA GLY A 95 -3.76 -17.41 19.08
C GLY A 95 -3.49 -17.68 17.60
N LYS A 96 -4.47 -17.48 16.71
CA LYS A 96 -4.31 -17.57 15.25
C LYS A 96 -4.10 -16.18 14.65
N GLU A 97 -3.19 -16.06 13.69
CA GLU A 97 -3.04 -14.86 12.86
C GLU A 97 -4.29 -14.71 11.97
N ILE A 98 -4.90 -13.52 12.00
CA ILE A 98 -6.09 -13.17 11.22
C ILE A 98 -5.81 -12.00 10.25
N GLY A 99 -4.63 -11.40 10.36
CA GLY A 99 -4.17 -10.37 9.46
C GLY A 99 -2.76 -9.93 9.82
N ARG A 100 -2.10 -9.29 8.86
CA ARG A 100 -0.71 -8.84 8.98
C ARG A 100 -0.48 -7.63 8.10
N ALA A 101 0.42 -6.75 8.53
CA ALA A 101 1.05 -5.78 7.65
C ALA A 101 2.57 -5.81 7.81
N ASP A 102 3.26 -5.64 6.69
CA ASP A 102 4.69 -5.42 6.62
C ASP A 102 4.94 -4.09 5.91
N GLY A 103 5.85 -3.30 6.48
CA GLY A 103 6.29 -2.06 5.85
C GLY A 103 7.60 -1.60 6.44
N ARG A 104 8.15 -0.50 5.94
CA ARG A 104 9.49 -0.03 6.30
C ARG A 104 9.48 1.41 6.75
N TYR A 105 10.29 1.70 7.74
CA TYR A 105 10.82 3.04 7.98
C TYR A 105 12.01 3.28 7.04
N ILE A 106 12.10 4.48 6.48
CA ILE A 106 13.19 4.92 5.59
C ILE A 106 13.64 6.32 6.03
N ASP A 107 14.86 6.41 6.55
CA ASP A 107 15.60 7.64 6.77
C ASP A 107 16.29 8.06 5.47
N ARG A 108 15.52 8.77 4.65
CA ARG A 108 15.98 9.21 3.34
C ARG A 108 17.16 10.18 3.43
N ASP A 109 17.24 11.00 4.47
CA ASP A 109 18.28 12.01 4.57
C ASP A 109 19.68 11.37 4.67
N GLN A 110 19.78 10.16 5.25
CA GLN A 110 21.02 9.39 5.32
C GLN A 110 21.48 8.79 3.98
N ILE A 111 20.57 8.60 3.02
CA ILE A 111 20.85 7.90 1.74
C ILE A 111 20.73 8.79 0.51
N ARG A 112 20.58 10.10 0.69
CA ARG A 112 20.30 11.05 -0.39
C ARG A 112 21.30 11.00 -1.55
N GLU A 113 22.58 10.75 -1.28
CA GLU A 113 23.63 10.76 -2.32
C GLU A 113 23.63 9.51 -3.21
N TYR A 114 22.98 8.42 -2.78
CA TYR A 114 22.91 7.14 -3.48
C TYR A 114 21.50 6.53 -3.34
N PHE A 115 20.48 7.39 -3.43
CA PHE A 115 19.11 7.07 -3.00
C PHE A 115 18.51 5.87 -3.74
N TYR A 116 18.70 5.76 -5.05
CA TYR A 116 18.20 4.62 -5.82
C TYR A 116 18.91 3.32 -5.44
N ASP A 117 20.25 3.32 -5.40
CA ASP A 117 21.04 2.14 -5.02
C ASP A 117 20.69 1.66 -3.61
N ALA A 118 20.51 2.60 -2.68
CA ALA A 118 20.04 2.28 -1.34
C ALA A 118 18.65 1.65 -1.35
N MET A 119 17.71 2.19 -2.13
CA MET A 119 16.32 1.73 -2.16
C MET A 119 16.11 0.42 -2.94
N ASP A 120 17.07 0.02 -3.78
CA ASP A 120 17.08 -1.28 -4.46
C ASP A 120 17.30 -2.44 -3.47
N GLU A 121 18.28 -2.31 -2.56
CA GLU A 121 18.71 -3.38 -1.66
C GLU A 121 17.59 -4.01 -0.79
N PRO A 122 16.65 -3.25 -0.18
CA PRO A 122 15.72 -3.82 0.79
C PRO A 122 14.57 -4.62 0.15
N SER A 123 14.07 -4.20 -1.02
CA SER A 123 12.92 -4.81 -1.70
C SER A 123 12.58 -4.13 -3.03
N GLN A 124 11.85 -4.83 -3.90
CA GLN A 124 11.29 -4.24 -5.12
C GLN A 124 10.35 -3.06 -4.83
N ASP A 125 9.54 -3.09 -3.75
CA ASP A 125 8.61 -2.00 -3.46
C ASP A 125 9.33 -0.70 -3.07
N THR A 126 10.48 -0.80 -2.39
CA THR A 126 11.30 0.37 -2.07
C THR A 126 11.90 0.95 -3.35
N LEU A 127 12.40 0.11 -4.26
CA LEU A 127 12.90 0.56 -5.55
C LEU A 127 11.79 1.23 -6.37
N ASN A 128 10.61 0.61 -6.47
CA ASN A 128 9.47 1.15 -7.19
C ASN A 128 9.04 2.49 -6.61
N LEU A 129 8.99 2.65 -5.29
CA LEU A 129 8.71 3.94 -4.67
C LEU A 129 9.74 4.99 -5.10
N ALA A 130 11.03 4.64 -5.03
CA ALA A 130 12.12 5.54 -5.36
C ALA A 130 12.08 5.98 -6.82
N THR A 131 11.95 5.04 -7.75
CA THR A 131 12.03 5.31 -9.19
C THR A 131 10.75 5.87 -9.77
N GLU A 132 9.58 5.56 -9.19
CA GLU A 132 8.31 6.08 -9.69
C GLU A 132 8.03 7.49 -9.20
N LEU A 133 8.31 7.84 -7.92
CA LEU A 133 7.94 9.14 -7.35
C LEU A 133 9.09 10.14 -7.20
N PHE A 134 10.31 9.66 -6.96
CA PHE A 134 11.42 10.52 -6.57
C PHE A 134 12.50 10.56 -7.65
N ASP A 135 13.34 11.58 -7.61
CA ASP A 135 14.56 11.66 -8.40
C ASP A 135 15.70 10.85 -7.73
N THR A 136 16.86 10.82 -8.38
CA THR A 136 18.07 10.13 -7.89
C THR A 136 18.57 10.61 -6.54
N ARG A 137 18.04 11.73 -6.01
CA ARG A 137 18.35 12.32 -4.71
C ARG A 137 17.18 12.25 -3.73
N GLY A 138 16.15 11.46 -4.03
CA GLY A 138 15.00 11.29 -3.15
C GLY A 138 14.09 12.52 -3.06
N ARG A 139 14.16 13.46 -4.00
CA ARG A 139 13.24 14.60 -4.09
C ARG A 139 12.08 14.22 -5.00
N LEU A 140 10.87 14.64 -4.66
CA LEU A 140 9.69 14.39 -5.49
C LEU A 140 9.96 14.93 -6.90
N LYS A 141 9.78 14.11 -7.93
CA LYS A 141 10.04 14.53 -9.31
C LYS A 141 9.15 15.71 -9.70
N SER A 142 9.61 16.53 -10.65
CA SER A 142 8.95 17.78 -11.02
C SER A 142 7.55 17.59 -11.59
N GLU A 143 7.31 16.52 -12.33
CA GLU A 143 6.00 16.16 -12.91
C GLU A 143 4.92 15.99 -11.83
N PHE A 144 5.28 15.50 -10.65
CA PHE A 144 4.32 15.33 -9.55
C PHE A 144 4.15 16.56 -8.66
N ARG A 145 4.82 17.66 -8.97
CA ARG A 145 4.69 18.92 -8.23
C ARG A 145 3.56 19.76 -8.83
N ALA A 146 2.76 20.39 -7.98
CA ALA A 146 1.80 21.47 -8.26
C ALA A 146 1.40 21.65 -9.75
N GLY A 147 0.29 21.03 -10.15
CA GLY A 147 -0.27 21.15 -11.51
C GLY A 147 -0.96 19.88 -12.00
N GLU A 148 -0.55 18.73 -11.47
CA GLU A 148 -1.12 17.42 -11.77
C GLU A 148 -1.83 16.79 -10.57
N GLY A 149 -2.80 15.92 -10.84
CA GLY A 149 -3.66 15.33 -9.82
C GLY A 149 -4.49 16.34 -9.03
N SER A 150 -4.48 16.22 -7.70
CA SER A 150 -5.16 17.16 -6.79
C SER A 150 -4.30 18.38 -6.41
N GLY A 151 -3.01 18.40 -6.77
CA GLY A 151 -2.09 19.51 -6.48
C GLY A 151 -1.79 19.77 -5.00
N ILE A 152 -2.19 18.87 -4.09
CA ILE A 152 -1.96 19.01 -2.64
C ILE A 152 -0.56 18.58 -2.18
N TRP A 153 0.23 18.03 -3.11
CA TRP A 153 1.57 17.50 -2.86
C TRP A 153 2.61 18.37 -3.56
N GLY A 154 3.72 18.59 -2.89
CA GLY A 154 4.76 19.49 -3.34
C GLY A 154 6.12 19.22 -2.69
N SER A 155 6.89 20.30 -2.53
CA SER A 155 8.28 20.22 -2.06
C SER A 155 8.43 19.76 -0.62
N GLU A 156 7.36 19.78 0.19
CA GLU A 156 7.33 19.21 1.54
C GLU A 156 7.70 17.72 1.53
N MET A 157 7.41 17.02 0.44
CA MET A 157 7.79 15.61 0.30
C MET A 157 9.28 15.40 0.07
N ASN A 158 10.11 16.44 -0.11
CA ASN A 158 11.55 16.31 -0.39
C ASN A 158 12.41 16.02 0.85
N THR A 159 11.87 16.22 2.05
CA THR A 159 12.60 16.17 3.32
C THR A 159 11.96 15.23 4.33
N GLY A 160 12.74 14.81 5.34
CA GLY A 160 12.24 13.96 6.41
C GLY A 160 12.13 12.50 6.03
N SER A 161 11.91 11.69 7.06
CA SER A 161 11.77 10.24 6.96
C SER A 161 10.36 9.84 6.56
N MET A 162 10.24 8.64 6.00
CA MET A 162 8.97 8.13 5.49
C MET A 162 8.70 6.70 5.93
N LEU A 163 7.42 6.33 5.98
CA LEU A 163 6.98 4.95 6.06
C LEU A 163 6.52 4.47 4.69
N LEU A 164 6.87 3.25 4.33
CA LEU A 164 6.34 2.54 3.18
C LEU A 164 5.56 1.33 3.66
N LEU A 165 4.24 1.30 3.44
CA LEU A 165 3.45 0.08 3.58
C LEU A 165 3.66 -0.79 2.34
N GLN A 166 4.26 -1.96 2.53
CA GLN A 166 4.53 -2.90 1.43
C GLN A 166 3.38 -3.89 1.25
N THR A 167 2.92 -4.49 2.35
CA THR A 167 1.84 -5.45 2.31
C THR A 167 0.90 -5.27 3.49
N ILE A 168 -0.38 -5.48 3.24
CA ILE A 168 -1.41 -5.65 4.27
C ILE A 168 -2.34 -6.78 3.85
N GLN A 169 -2.59 -7.73 4.73
CA GLN A 169 -3.39 -8.91 4.45
C GLN A 169 -4.35 -9.16 5.60
N VAL A 170 -5.58 -9.53 5.27
CA VAL A 170 -6.61 -9.91 6.24
C VAL A 170 -7.26 -11.20 5.77
N GLU A 171 -7.34 -12.17 6.67
CA GLU A 171 -7.99 -13.45 6.44
C GLU A 171 -9.43 -13.25 5.96
N LYS A 172 -9.88 -14.06 5.00
CA LYS A 172 -11.16 -13.85 4.30
C LYS A 172 -12.35 -13.69 5.25
N GLU A 173 -12.40 -14.49 6.31
CA GLU A 173 -13.44 -14.51 7.34
C GLU A 173 -13.45 -13.26 8.25
N TRP A 174 -12.39 -12.45 8.18
CA TRP A 174 -12.16 -11.25 8.99
C TRP A 174 -12.22 -9.95 8.18
N ARG A 175 -12.36 -10.06 6.85
CA ARG A 175 -12.59 -8.90 5.97
C ARG A 175 -13.95 -8.26 6.29
N GLY A 176 -14.05 -6.95 6.13
CA GLY A 176 -15.26 -6.18 6.44
C GLY A 176 -15.51 -5.93 7.94
N LYS A 177 -14.64 -6.41 8.83
CA LYS A 177 -14.80 -6.27 10.29
C LYS A 177 -13.88 -5.23 10.92
N GLY A 178 -13.37 -4.29 10.13
CA GLY A 178 -12.45 -3.24 10.60
C GLY A 178 -10.98 -3.67 10.79
N VAL A 179 -10.66 -4.97 10.76
CA VAL A 179 -9.29 -5.48 11.03
C VAL A 179 -8.20 -4.80 10.19
N GLY A 180 -8.44 -4.58 8.90
CA GLY A 180 -7.46 -3.91 8.03
C GLY A 180 -7.18 -2.47 8.43
N ARG A 181 -8.20 -1.73 8.86
CA ARG A 181 -8.05 -0.36 9.37
C ARG A 181 -7.22 -0.37 10.65
N ASP A 182 -7.57 -1.23 11.60
CA ASP A 182 -6.87 -1.31 12.88
C ASP A 182 -5.40 -1.73 12.73
N ILE A 183 -5.10 -2.62 11.76
CA ILE A 183 -3.71 -2.96 11.38
C ILE A 183 -2.97 -1.73 10.83
N MET A 184 -3.59 -0.97 9.93
CA MET A 184 -2.99 0.22 9.34
C MET A 184 -2.75 1.32 10.39
N GLU A 185 -3.72 1.56 11.28
CA GLU A 185 -3.55 2.49 12.41
C GLU A 185 -2.41 2.05 13.33
N ALA A 186 -2.33 0.76 13.67
CA ALA A 186 -1.24 0.22 14.46
C ALA A 186 0.12 0.37 13.76
N PHE A 187 0.19 0.19 12.43
CA PHE A 187 1.39 0.39 11.63
C PHE A 187 1.85 1.85 11.68
N MET A 188 0.96 2.80 11.37
CA MET A 188 1.26 4.24 11.39
C MET A 188 1.69 4.71 12.78
N LYS A 189 0.95 4.30 13.83
CA LYS A 189 1.30 4.61 15.22
C LYS A 189 2.65 4.03 15.61
N LYS A 190 2.98 2.81 15.16
CA LYS A 190 4.26 2.18 15.46
C LYS A 190 5.41 2.92 14.80
N GLY A 191 5.27 3.33 13.54
CA GLY A 191 6.28 4.12 12.84
C GLY A 191 6.49 5.50 13.46
N GLN A 192 5.41 6.22 13.74
CA GLN A 192 5.48 7.56 14.36
C GLN A 192 6.09 7.53 15.77
N SER A 193 5.78 6.50 16.57
CA SER A 193 6.38 6.35 17.91
C SER A 193 7.82 5.83 17.91
N TRP A 194 8.30 5.33 16.77
CA TRP A 194 9.68 4.85 16.63
C TRP A 194 10.65 6.00 16.41
N LYS A 195 10.28 6.93 15.52
CA LYS A 195 11.13 8.04 15.07
C LYS A 195 10.29 9.30 14.91
N GLU A 196 10.74 10.40 15.50
CA GLU A 196 9.97 11.66 15.58
C GLU A 196 9.92 12.42 14.24
N ASP A 197 10.82 12.10 13.32
CA ASP A 197 11.00 12.76 12.02
C ASP A 197 10.24 12.07 10.87
N VAL A 198 9.40 11.08 11.17
CA VAL A 198 8.52 10.47 10.18
C VAL A 198 7.42 11.46 9.78
N GLN A 199 7.42 11.86 8.51
CA GLN A 199 6.49 12.86 8.00
C GLN A 199 5.38 12.27 7.14
N PHE A 200 5.68 11.24 6.35
CA PHE A 200 4.78 10.71 5.34
C PHE A 200 4.65 9.20 5.41
N VAL A 201 3.50 8.69 4.99
CA VAL A 201 3.22 7.26 4.81
C VAL A 201 2.83 7.03 3.37
N PHE A 202 3.53 6.14 2.69
CA PHE A 202 3.31 5.77 1.30
C PHE A 202 2.74 4.36 1.18
N VAL A 203 1.87 4.16 0.21
CA VAL A 203 1.39 2.85 -0.22
C VAL A 203 1.12 2.88 -1.72
N LYS A 204 1.37 1.77 -2.41
CA LYS A 204 0.86 1.54 -3.76
C LYS A 204 -0.32 0.57 -3.63
N PRO A 205 -1.58 1.03 -3.78
CA PRO A 205 -2.73 0.15 -3.68
C PRO A 205 -2.70 -0.80 -4.87
N ASP A 206 -2.38 -2.05 -4.59
CA ASP A 206 -2.36 -3.11 -5.58
C ASP A 206 -3.21 -4.30 -5.12
N VAL A 207 -3.41 -5.25 -6.02
CA VAL A 207 -4.12 -6.50 -5.74
C VAL A 207 -3.33 -7.27 -4.69
N LEU A 208 -4.02 -7.64 -3.62
CA LEU A 208 -3.48 -8.59 -2.66
C LEU A 208 -3.15 -9.88 -3.39
N HIS A 209 -1.86 -10.19 -3.56
CA HIS A 209 -1.39 -11.50 -4.01
C HIS A 209 -1.65 -12.56 -2.93
N THR A 210 -2.91 -12.82 -2.60
CA THR A 210 -3.23 -13.99 -1.80
C THR A 210 -3.02 -15.21 -2.67
N LYS A 211 -2.51 -16.29 -2.07
CA LYS A 211 -2.42 -17.59 -2.74
C LYS A 211 -3.78 -18.04 -3.29
N GLU A 212 -4.87 -17.58 -2.66
CA GLU A 212 -6.26 -17.78 -3.10
C GLU A 212 -6.50 -17.24 -4.52
N VAL A 213 -6.02 -16.03 -4.84
CA VAL A 213 -6.19 -15.42 -6.18
C VAL A 213 -5.51 -16.26 -7.26
N ARG A 214 -4.38 -16.92 -6.94
CA ARG A 214 -3.68 -17.76 -7.91
C ARG A 214 -4.48 -19.00 -8.31
N TYR A 215 -5.14 -19.67 -7.37
CA TYR A 215 -5.95 -20.86 -7.67
C TYR A 215 -7.18 -20.54 -8.52
N ASP A 216 -7.82 -19.39 -8.26
CA ASP A 216 -8.98 -18.96 -9.06
C ASP A 216 -8.58 -18.53 -10.48
N GLN A 217 -7.35 -18.01 -10.66
CA GLN A 217 -6.85 -17.50 -11.94
C GLN A 217 -6.41 -18.59 -12.93
N GLU A 218 -6.07 -19.80 -12.48
CA GLU A 218 -5.61 -20.89 -13.38
C GLU A 218 -6.68 -21.32 -14.41
N SER A 219 -7.96 -21.03 -14.13
CA SER A 219 -9.09 -21.32 -15.01
C SER A 219 -9.63 -20.10 -15.77
N MET A 220 -9.10 -18.91 -15.51
CA MET A 220 -9.60 -17.66 -16.07
C MET A 220 -8.99 -17.35 -17.43
N THR A 221 -9.81 -16.78 -18.32
CA THR A 221 -9.28 -16.10 -19.50
C THR A 221 -8.48 -14.85 -19.10
N GLN A 222 -7.58 -14.39 -19.96
CA GLN A 222 -6.81 -13.16 -19.72
C GLN A 222 -7.72 -11.96 -19.43
N GLN A 223 -8.89 -11.88 -20.08
CA GLN A 223 -9.86 -10.80 -19.86
C GLN A 223 -10.52 -10.90 -18.48
N GLN A 224 -10.86 -12.11 -18.02
CA GLN A 224 -11.42 -12.33 -16.68
C GLN A 224 -10.40 -12.02 -15.58
N ALA A 225 -9.15 -12.43 -15.77
CA ALA A 225 -8.06 -12.11 -14.84
C ALA A 225 -7.88 -10.58 -14.74
N ARG A 226 -7.83 -9.86 -15.87
CA ARG A 226 -7.76 -8.40 -15.91
C ARG A 226 -8.93 -7.72 -15.21
N ALA A 227 -10.16 -8.18 -15.47
CA ALA A 227 -11.36 -7.63 -14.82
C ALA A 227 -11.35 -7.85 -13.29
N THR A 228 -10.87 -9.02 -12.86
CA THR A 228 -10.74 -9.35 -11.43
C THR A 228 -9.69 -8.48 -10.76
N THR A 229 -8.50 -8.34 -11.38
CA THR A 229 -7.44 -7.44 -10.91
C THR A 229 -7.93 -6.00 -10.81
N ALA A 230 -8.63 -5.49 -11.83
CA ALA A 230 -9.19 -4.14 -11.81
C ALA A 230 -10.21 -3.95 -10.67
N LYS A 231 -11.07 -4.94 -10.43
CA LYS A 231 -12.04 -4.92 -9.33
C LYS A 231 -11.35 -4.90 -7.96
N ASP A 232 -10.31 -5.70 -7.77
CA ASP A 232 -9.60 -5.77 -6.49
C ASP A 232 -8.75 -4.52 -6.24
N ARG A 233 -8.13 -3.96 -7.29
CA ARG A 233 -7.46 -2.66 -7.23
C ARG A 233 -8.42 -1.54 -6.82
N LYS A 234 -9.64 -1.50 -7.38
CA LYS A 234 -10.68 -0.52 -6.96
C LYS A 234 -11.03 -0.63 -5.48
N LYS A 235 -11.09 -1.86 -4.92
CA LYS A 235 -11.29 -2.05 -3.47
C LYS A 235 -10.10 -1.56 -2.65
N ALA A 236 -8.86 -1.84 -3.09
CA ALA A 236 -7.65 -1.39 -2.42
C ALA A 236 -7.55 0.15 -2.39
N ILE A 237 -7.88 0.80 -3.50
CA ILE A 237 -7.97 2.27 -3.59
C ILE A 237 -9.02 2.81 -2.63
N SER A 238 -10.24 2.25 -2.64
CA SER A 238 -11.31 2.66 -1.73
C SER A 238 -10.90 2.50 -0.26
N PHE A 239 -10.22 1.40 0.09
CA PHE A 239 -9.66 1.19 1.42
C PHE A 239 -8.64 2.27 1.80
N CYS A 240 -7.68 2.59 0.93
CA CYS A 240 -6.68 3.63 1.19
C CYS A 240 -7.33 5.02 1.35
N ARG A 241 -8.32 5.36 0.51
CA ARG A 241 -9.06 6.61 0.62
C ARG A 241 -9.84 6.72 1.93
N ALA A 242 -10.49 5.64 2.35
CA ALA A 242 -11.22 5.58 3.62
C ALA A 242 -10.30 5.80 4.84
N LEU A 243 -9.01 5.50 4.70
CA LEU A 243 -7.99 5.73 5.72
C LEU A 243 -7.35 7.14 5.66
N GLY A 244 -7.83 8.01 4.76
CA GLY A 244 -7.29 9.36 4.62
C GLY A 244 -6.03 9.46 3.77
N LEU A 245 -5.67 8.39 3.03
CA LEU A 245 -4.60 8.48 2.04
C LEU A 245 -5.16 9.03 0.72
N ARG A 246 -4.36 9.84 0.03
CA ARG A 246 -4.73 10.46 -1.26
C ARG A 246 -3.64 10.21 -2.28
N ARG A 247 -4.02 10.21 -3.55
CA ARG A 247 -3.09 9.90 -4.64
C ARG A 247 -2.03 10.99 -4.77
N VAL A 248 -0.79 10.60 -5.04
CA VAL A 248 0.31 11.52 -5.34
C VAL A 248 0.29 11.84 -6.84
N ALA A 249 -0.24 13.02 -7.19
CA ALA A 249 -0.43 13.47 -8.57
C ALA A 249 -1.20 12.42 -9.41
N ASP A 250 -0.71 12.06 -10.59
CA ASP A 250 -1.28 11.04 -11.47
C ASP A 250 -0.70 9.63 -11.27
N SER A 251 0.22 9.47 -10.30
CA SER A 251 0.95 8.22 -10.06
C SER A 251 0.06 7.10 -9.52
N GLY A 252 0.63 5.89 -9.49
CA GLY A 252 0.04 4.73 -8.81
C GLY A 252 0.06 4.80 -7.27
N TRP A 253 0.76 5.79 -6.69
CA TRP A 253 1.03 5.86 -5.26
C TRP A 253 0.05 6.74 -4.51
N PHE A 254 -0.19 6.37 -3.26
CA PHE A 254 -0.99 7.12 -2.31
C PHE A 254 -0.13 7.49 -1.11
N ALA A 255 -0.38 8.68 -0.56
CA ALA A 255 0.29 9.16 0.61
C ALA A 255 -0.69 9.76 1.63
N THR A 256 -0.26 9.80 2.89
CA THR A 256 -0.82 10.66 3.92
C THR A 256 0.33 11.22 4.77
N THR A 257 0.02 12.17 5.66
CA THR A 257 1.00 12.77 6.56
C THR A 257 0.50 12.77 7.99
N PHE A 258 1.44 12.93 8.93
CA PHE A 258 1.16 13.13 10.34
C PHE A 258 0.91 14.61 10.70
N ASP A 259 1.14 15.55 9.78
CA ASP A 259 0.79 16.96 10.00
C ASP A 259 -0.72 17.17 9.93
N PRO A 260 -1.40 17.45 11.07
CA PRO A 260 -2.85 17.60 11.11
C PRO A 260 -3.38 18.80 10.31
N LEU A 261 -2.51 19.75 9.93
CA LEU A 261 -2.88 20.94 9.16
C LEU A 261 -2.72 20.74 7.65
N HIS A 262 -2.19 19.61 7.21
CA HIS A 262 -1.97 19.35 5.79
C HIS A 262 -3.28 19.25 5.01
N ALA A 263 -3.28 19.76 3.77
CA ALA A 263 -4.46 19.81 2.91
C ALA A 263 -5.06 18.42 2.61
N VAL A 264 -4.24 17.37 2.68
CA VAL A 264 -4.70 15.97 2.51
C VAL A 264 -5.85 15.59 3.43
N HIS A 265 -5.90 16.16 4.64
CA HIS A 265 -6.96 15.86 5.62
C HIS A 265 -8.28 16.59 5.34
N GLN A 266 -8.26 17.59 4.43
CA GLN A 266 -9.44 18.33 4.00
C GLN A 266 -10.02 17.77 2.70
N LEU A 267 -9.23 17.01 1.94
CA LEU A 267 -9.66 16.41 0.68
C LEU A 267 -10.54 15.19 0.96
N THR A 268 -11.75 15.13 0.42
CA THR A 268 -12.63 13.95 0.56
C THR A 268 -12.12 12.78 -0.28
N ALA A 269 -12.73 11.59 -0.14
CA ALA A 269 -12.38 10.46 -0.98
C ALA A 269 -12.86 10.66 -2.43
N GLU A 270 -13.96 11.39 -2.60
CA GLU A 270 -14.60 11.70 -3.87
C GLU A 270 -13.86 12.79 -4.66
N ASP A 271 -13.23 13.73 -3.95
CA ASP A 271 -12.43 14.81 -4.54
C ASP A 271 -10.98 14.37 -4.84
N ASP A 272 -10.58 13.15 -4.46
CA ASP A 272 -9.27 12.61 -4.76
C ASP A 272 -9.10 12.33 -6.25
N TYR A 273 -7.89 12.53 -6.78
CA TYR A 273 -7.64 12.36 -8.21
C TYR A 273 -7.78 10.88 -8.61
N GLU A 274 -8.53 10.63 -9.68
CA GLU A 274 -8.63 9.33 -10.33
C GLU A 274 -8.12 9.44 -11.77
N PRO A 275 -6.96 8.84 -12.10
CA PRO A 275 -6.49 8.80 -13.47
C PRO A 275 -7.48 8.02 -14.35
N ARG A 276 -7.53 8.39 -15.64
CA ARG A 276 -8.34 7.65 -16.61
C ARG A 276 -7.82 6.22 -16.71
N GLU A 277 -8.73 5.23 -16.86
CA GLU A 277 -8.32 3.82 -16.90
C GLU A 277 -7.26 3.55 -17.98
N ASP A 278 -7.33 4.26 -19.10
CA ASP A 278 -6.40 4.16 -20.24
C ASP A 278 -4.94 4.47 -19.86
N THR A 279 -4.70 5.44 -18.97
CA THR A 279 -3.33 5.83 -18.56
C THR A 279 -2.72 4.82 -17.59
N LEU A 280 -3.54 4.09 -16.83
CA LEU A 280 -3.06 3.07 -15.90
C LEU A 280 -2.50 1.83 -16.63
N PHE A 281 -3.08 1.47 -17.78
CA PHE A 281 -2.61 0.33 -18.58
C PHE A 281 -1.24 0.60 -19.22
N ASP A 282 -0.98 1.85 -19.61
CA ASP A 282 0.32 2.23 -20.18
C ASP A 282 1.42 2.24 -19.11
N ILE A 283 1.10 2.63 -17.86
CA ILE A 283 2.05 2.58 -16.74
C ILE A 283 2.40 1.12 -16.42
N ASP A 284 1.41 0.23 -16.27
CA ASP A 284 1.67 -1.19 -15.96
C ASP A 284 2.44 -1.89 -17.11
N ASN A 285 2.17 -1.54 -18.37
CA ASN A 285 2.91 -2.08 -19.52
C ASN A 285 4.33 -1.52 -19.61
N LYS A 286 4.53 -0.22 -19.36
CA LYS A 286 5.86 0.40 -19.29
C LYS A 286 6.67 -0.18 -18.14
N GLN A 287 6.06 -0.39 -16.97
CA GLN A 287 6.71 -1.02 -15.84
C GLN A 287 7.14 -2.45 -16.16
N LYS A 288 6.24 -3.24 -16.76
CA LYS A 288 6.56 -4.60 -17.19
C LYS A 288 7.68 -4.64 -18.24
N ALA A 289 7.74 -3.65 -19.13
CA ALA A 289 8.82 -3.51 -20.10
C ALA A 289 10.15 -3.14 -19.42
N LEU A 290 10.13 -2.23 -18.44
CA LEU A 290 11.29 -1.85 -17.64
C LEU A 290 11.80 -3.03 -16.80
N ASP A 291 10.93 -3.76 -16.10
CA ASP A 291 11.30 -4.94 -15.32
C ASP A 291 11.93 -6.03 -16.20
N THR A 292 11.48 -6.14 -17.46
CA THR A 292 12.08 -7.06 -18.45
C THR A 292 13.48 -6.61 -18.87
N LEU A 293 13.72 -5.30 -19.00
CA LEU A 293 15.03 -4.74 -19.34
C LEU A 293 16.03 -4.78 -18.18
N VAL A 294 15.56 -4.57 -16.94
CA VAL A 294 16.38 -4.59 -15.72
C VAL A 294 16.77 -6.02 -15.32
N SER A 295 15.98 -7.02 -15.70
CA SER A 295 16.30 -8.43 -15.48
C SER A 295 17.48 -8.95 -16.32
N GLU A 296 18.01 -8.17 -17.26
CA GLU A 296 19.24 -8.49 -17.98
C GLU A 296 20.47 -8.01 -17.17
N PRO A 297 21.32 -8.91 -16.64
CA PRO A 297 22.48 -8.51 -15.86
C PRO A 297 23.52 -7.82 -16.75
N GLY A 298 23.58 -6.48 -16.70
CA GLY A 298 24.67 -5.70 -17.29
C GLY A 298 24.37 -4.30 -17.83
N ASN A 299 23.14 -3.77 -17.74
CA ASN A 299 22.74 -2.62 -18.57
C ASN A 299 22.47 -1.27 -17.85
N TYR A 300 22.88 -1.11 -16.58
CA TYR A 300 22.64 0.14 -15.83
C TYR A 300 23.34 1.39 -16.41
N ALA A 301 24.37 1.23 -17.25
CA ALA A 301 25.06 2.36 -17.88
C ALA A 301 24.28 3.01 -19.04
N THR A 302 23.31 2.32 -19.64
CA THR A 302 22.63 2.77 -20.87
C THR A 302 21.39 3.65 -20.59
N ILE A 303 20.86 3.60 -19.36
CA ILE A 303 19.68 4.39 -18.97
C ILE A 303 20.04 5.87 -18.77
N GLU A 304 21.25 6.19 -18.29
CA GLU A 304 21.69 7.60 -18.19
C GLU A 304 21.92 8.29 -19.56
N GLU A 305 22.26 7.54 -20.61
CA GLU A 305 22.46 8.12 -21.95
C GLU A 305 21.13 8.44 -22.65
N SER A 306 20.06 7.71 -22.36
CA SER A 306 18.75 7.92 -22.99
C SER A 306 17.99 9.12 -22.41
N PHE A 307 18.22 9.49 -21.14
CA PHE A 307 17.62 10.69 -20.54
C PHE A 307 18.38 12.00 -20.83
N ARG A 308 19.60 11.94 -21.38
CA ARG A 308 20.36 13.13 -21.78
C ARG A 308 20.05 13.67 -23.18
N GLN A 309 19.25 12.95 -23.97
CA GLN A 309 19.09 13.24 -25.40
C GLN A 309 17.81 14.00 -25.78
N GLU A 310 16.94 14.36 -24.82
CA GLU A 310 15.68 15.07 -25.13
C GLU A 310 15.72 16.60 -24.91
N ASP A 311 16.82 17.18 -24.43
CA ASP A 311 16.88 18.62 -24.07
C ASP A 311 17.76 19.51 -24.97
N THR A 312 18.13 19.06 -26.17
CA THR A 312 18.89 19.92 -27.10
C THR A 312 18.37 19.78 -28.54
N ASP A 313 17.28 20.44 -28.89
CA ASP A 313 16.96 20.78 -30.29
C ASP A 313 15.81 21.82 -30.33
N ASP A 314 15.96 22.96 -29.66
CA ASP A 314 15.10 24.14 -29.88
C ASP A 314 15.85 25.44 -29.48
N GLU A 315 17.00 25.70 -30.12
CA GLU A 315 17.53 27.06 -30.18
C GLU A 315 17.94 27.44 -31.61
N ASP A 316 17.13 28.33 -32.16
CA ASP A 316 17.56 29.58 -32.79
C ASP A 316 18.08 29.55 -34.23
N ASN A 317 17.17 29.79 -35.17
CA ASN A 317 17.52 30.46 -36.42
C ASN A 317 16.38 31.34 -36.93
N SER A 318 16.23 32.53 -36.33
CA SER A 318 15.58 33.66 -37.00
C SER A 318 16.43 34.92 -36.85
N LEU A 319 17.36 35.11 -37.81
CA LEU A 319 17.94 36.40 -38.14
C LEU A 319 16.81 37.39 -38.47
N GLU A 320 16.57 38.37 -37.60
CA GLU A 320 15.91 39.62 -37.99
C GLU A 320 16.93 40.76 -38.04
N ASP A 321 17.10 41.29 -39.25
CA ASP A 321 17.83 42.50 -39.59
C ASP A 321 17.24 43.73 -38.87
N TYR A 322 18.01 44.37 -37.99
CA TYR A 322 17.76 45.75 -37.57
C TYR A 322 18.79 46.70 -38.22
N PRO A 323 18.34 47.78 -38.88
CA PRO A 323 19.24 48.79 -39.43
C PRO A 323 19.75 49.75 -38.35
N PRO A 324 20.89 50.43 -38.60
CA PRO A 324 21.55 51.27 -37.60
C PRO A 324 20.90 52.66 -37.59
N ASN A 325 20.35 53.07 -36.44
CA ASN A 325 19.97 54.46 -36.20
C ASN A 325 20.95 55.11 -35.21
N GLY A 326 21.86 55.89 -35.77
CA GLY A 326 21.90 57.34 -35.57
C GLY A 326 22.13 57.87 -34.16
N ASP A 327 23.33 58.43 -33.98
CA ASP A 327 23.65 59.52 -33.06
C ASP A 327 22.49 60.49 -32.83
N LEU A 328 22.19 60.81 -31.57
CA LEU A 328 21.81 62.18 -31.19
C LEU A 328 22.25 62.50 -29.74
N ASN A 329 23.05 63.56 -29.71
CA ASN A 329 23.61 64.34 -28.61
C ASN A 329 22.64 64.86 -27.53
N GLU A 330 23.26 65.23 -26.41
CA GLU A 330 23.00 66.42 -25.56
C GLU A 330 21.61 66.60 -24.92
N TYR A 331 21.51 66.44 -23.59
CA TYR A 331 21.60 67.50 -22.56
C TYR A 331 21.33 66.95 -21.16
#